data_AF-A0A7S3AKD4-F1
#
_entry.id   AF-A0A7S3AKD4-F1
#
_cell.length_a   1.000
_cell.length_b   1.000
_cell.length_c   1.000
_cell.angle_alpha   90.00
_cell.angle_beta   90.00
_cell.angle_gamma   90.00
#
_symmetry.space_group_name_H-M   'P 1'
#
loop_
_entity.id
_entity.type
_entity.pdbx_description
1 polymer ?
#
loop_
_entity_poly.entity_id
_entity_poly.type
_entity_poly.pdbx_seq_one_letter_code
_entity_poly.pdbx_strand_id
1 'polypeptide(L)'
;QPSLPPPPPASAGSTVWDAIGPGQDRDRDPQRSIRSHPDPISSRELLVCMLGTGCAAPSKYRGPAAIYLHGFERGGILVDAGEGALGQLVALFGNRGTASLLSKLHLVWISHAHADHHLGLPRLLTAAASVREVGAPALLVVAPRAIGRWLNAYAALLPAASHLPFRFESCSNFNGARCISRQWLLRECDFGITHARCVPVLHCADAWGLVLQHRSGWRLVYSGDTRPCDALVREGQNATLLIHEATFDDEMAGDARAKRHSTRSEALDVASRMGAGAILLTHLSQRYSRTPVVLMSNDGGGTDGPPALLAFDRMVINLADLPDFPRRMASLTNYFEREQALKLHEEAEGLAAQIARSERIERQLEDAPRLDVVPGGLSLPGLPPAPPAPLVATQSQPASQSALAGGQTTDVQARAGTGEPAHQSTSTNGRSLAASPPSALQEAHVHRSTTTAASSIVDIVWRHSLPLRLSSDV
;
A
#
# COMPACT_ATOMS: atom_id res chain seq x y z
N GLN A 1 -52.20 -38.70 -21.75
CA GLN A 1 -52.66 -38.15 -23.04
C GLN A 1 -52.84 -36.64 -22.89
N PRO A 2 -52.50 -35.79 -23.88
CA PRO A 2 -51.93 -36.10 -25.18
C PRO A 2 -50.43 -35.77 -25.28
N SER A 3 -49.76 -36.54 -26.12
CA SER A 3 -48.34 -36.58 -26.48
C SER A 3 -47.94 -35.46 -27.45
N LEU A 4 -46.86 -34.75 -27.13
CA LEU A 4 -46.10 -33.92 -28.08
C LEU A 4 -45.11 -34.79 -28.89
N PRO A 5 -44.83 -34.46 -30.16
CA PRO A 5 -44.03 -35.30 -31.06
C PRO A 5 -42.52 -35.27 -30.70
N PRO A 6 -41.76 -36.32 -31.05
CA PRO A 6 -40.33 -36.41 -30.75
C PRO A 6 -39.48 -35.46 -31.62
N PRO A 7 -38.34 -34.96 -31.10
CA PRO A 7 -37.42 -34.12 -31.86
C PRO A 7 -36.60 -34.92 -32.90
N PRO A 8 -36.18 -34.28 -34.00
CA PRO A 8 -35.42 -34.94 -35.07
C PRO A 8 -33.97 -35.28 -34.65
N PRO A 9 -33.34 -36.28 -35.30
CA PRO A 9 -32.04 -36.80 -34.89
C PRO A 9 -30.87 -35.86 -35.22
N ALA A 10 -29.90 -35.84 -34.30
CA ALA A 10 -28.67 -35.05 -34.39
C ALA A 10 -27.73 -35.61 -35.47
N SER A 11 -27.45 -34.81 -36.51
CA SER A 11 -26.43 -35.06 -37.51
C SER A 11 -25.08 -34.50 -37.04
N ALA A 12 -24.05 -35.33 -37.11
CA ALA A 12 -22.66 -35.02 -36.80
C ALA A 12 -22.15 -33.79 -37.59
N GLY A 13 -21.62 -32.80 -36.88
CA GLY A 13 -21.01 -31.62 -37.46
C GLY A 13 -19.56 -31.89 -37.88
N SER A 14 -19.31 -31.87 -39.19
CA SER A 14 -17.97 -31.67 -39.74
C SER A 14 -17.71 -30.20 -39.98
N THR A 15 -16.52 -29.78 -39.55
CA THR A 15 -15.95 -28.43 -39.59
C THR A 15 -15.76 -27.89 -41.00
N VAL A 16 -16.21 -26.66 -41.24
CA VAL A 16 -15.90 -25.88 -42.46
C VAL A 16 -14.82 -24.86 -42.10
N TRP A 17 -13.57 -25.27 -42.29
CA TRP A 17 -12.40 -24.41 -42.51
C TRP A 17 -11.59 -25.05 -43.63
N ASP A 18 -12.06 -24.91 -44.87
CA ASP A 18 -11.31 -25.23 -46.08
C ASP A 18 -11.82 -24.37 -47.24
N ALA A 19 -11.26 -23.16 -47.35
CA ALA A 19 -11.26 -22.36 -48.57
C ALA A 19 -10.25 -21.21 -48.43
N ILE A 20 -9.04 -21.38 -48.99
CA ILE A 20 -8.23 -20.43 -49.76
C ILE A 20 -6.92 -21.17 -50.13
N GLY A 21 -6.68 -21.36 -51.42
CA GLY A 21 -5.61 -22.22 -51.98
C GLY A 21 -4.19 -21.63 -51.93
N PRO A 22 -3.18 -22.37 -52.43
CA PRO A 22 -1.77 -22.01 -52.32
C PRO A 22 -1.34 -21.07 -53.45
N GLY A 23 -1.04 -19.82 -53.10
CA GLY A 23 -0.20 -18.93 -53.91
C GLY A 23 1.22 -18.98 -53.37
N GLN A 24 2.17 -19.38 -54.21
CA GLN A 24 3.59 -19.31 -53.94
C GLN A 24 4.04 -17.86 -53.72
N ASP A 25 4.73 -17.59 -52.62
CA ASP A 25 5.88 -16.68 -52.66
C ASP A 25 6.93 -17.09 -51.64
N ARG A 26 8.18 -17.10 -52.11
CA ARG A 26 9.37 -17.60 -51.41
C ARG A 26 9.98 -16.50 -50.55
N ASP A 27 10.80 -16.91 -49.59
CA ASP A 27 11.75 -16.09 -48.83
C ASP A 27 11.17 -14.97 -47.95
N ARG A 28 10.87 -15.30 -46.69
CA ARG A 28 10.99 -14.37 -45.55
C ARG A 28 11.37 -15.11 -44.27
N ASP A 29 12.63 -14.92 -43.92
CA ASP A 29 13.34 -15.22 -42.68
C ASP A 29 12.45 -15.15 -41.39
N PRO A 30 12.42 -16.17 -40.52
CA PRO A 30 11.58 -16.20 -39.32
C PRO A 30 11.99 -15.24 -38.18
N GLN A 31 13.06 -14.46 -38.30
CA GLN A 31 13.63 -13.69 -37.18
C GLN A 31 13.18 -12.22 -37.05
N ARG A 32 12.07 -11.79 -37.68
CA ARG A 32 11.64 -10.38 -37.59
C ARG A 32 10.15 -10.20 -37.31
N SER A 33 9.70 -10.58 -36.12
CA SER A 33 8.51 -10.00 -35.50
C SER A 33 8.81 -9.48 -34.10
N ILE A 34 9.74 -8.52 -34.00
CA ILE A 34 9.71 -7.57 -32.88
C ILE A 34 8.43 -6.76 -33.10
N ARG A 35 7.42 -7.06 -32.30
CA ARG A 35 6.11 -6.41 -32.30
C ARG A 35 6.34 -4.90 -32.19
N SER A 36 5.80 -4.15 -33.14
CA SER A 36 5.78 -2.69 -33.10
C SER A 36 5.02 -2.23 -31.85
N HIS A 37 5.76 -1.83 -30.82
CA HIS A 37 5.18 -1.04 -29.73
C HIS A 37 4.64 0.28 -30.31
N PRO A 38 3.56 0.85 -29.75
CA PRO A 38 3.18 2.23 -30.02
C PRO A 38 4.38 3.15 -29.69
N ASP A 39 4.39 4.35 -30.25
CA ASP A 39 5.45 5.34 -30.04
C ASP A 39 5.97 5.37 -28.59
N PRO A 40 7.29 5.56 -28.38
CA PRO A 40 7.88 5.49 -27.05
C PRO A 40 7.16 6.43 -26.07
N ILE A 41 6.82 5.88 -24.90
CA ILE A 41 6.12 6.62 -23.83
C ILE A 41 7.00 7.81 -23.42
N SER A 42 6.41 9.01 -23.41
CA SER A 42 7.11 10.23 -23.00
C SER A 42 7.56 10.16 -21.53
N SER A 43 8.74 10.71 -21.22
CA SER A 43 9.22 10.82 -19.84
C SER A 43 8.36 11.75 -18.96
N ARG A 44 7.45 12.53 -19.57
CA ARG A 44 6.44 13.35 -18.85
C ARG A 44 5.06 12.71 -18.87
N GLU A 45 4.98 11.40 -19.03
CA GLU A 45 3.72 10.68 -19.13
C GLU A 45 3.18 10.21 -17.77
N LEU A 46 3.95 9.42 -17.05
CA LEU A 46 3.53 8.88 -15.76
C LEU A 46 4.74 8.57 -14.88
N LEU A 47 4.70 9.06 -13.65
CA LEU A 47 5.50 8.49 -12.56
C LEU A 47 4.61 7.62 -11.68
N VAL A 48 5.09 6.43 -11.33
CA VAL A 48 4.49 5.55 -10.33
C VAL A 48 5.29 5.68 -9.06
N CYS A 49 4.71 6.31 -8.04
CA CYS A 49 5.34 6.56 -6.75
C CYS A 49 4.80 5.57 -5.71
N MET A 50 5.62 4.61 -5.31
CA MET A 50 5.30 3.64 -4.27
C MET A 50 5.43 4.32 -2.91
N LEU A 51 4.33 4.73 -2.29
CA LEU A 51 4.37 5.44 -1.01
C LEU A 51 4.56 4.49 0.16
N GLY A 52 3.92 3.31 0.10
CA GLY A 52 4.08 2.24 1.07
C GLY A 52 3.89 0.87 0.41
N THR A 53 4.65 -0.12 0.88
CA THR A 53 4.86 -1.41 0.20
C THR A 53 4.69 -2.64 1.10
N GLY A 54 4.29 -2.45 2.36
CA GLY A 54 4.14 -3.52 3.34
C GLY A 54 2.69 -3.98 3.52
N CYS A 55 2.53 -5.22 3.99
CA CYS A 55 1.22 -5.78 4.33
C CYS A 55 0.87 -5.64 5.82
N ALA A 56 -0.44 -5.61 6.11
CA ALA A 56 -1.09 -5.73 7.41
C ALA A 56 -0.70 -4.67 8.46
N ALA A 57 0.51 -4.73 9.00
CA ALA A 57 0.98 -3.78 10.01
C ALA A 57 2.17 -3.00 9.47
N PRO A 58 2.26 -1.69 9.75
CA PRO A 58 3.45 -0.91 9.41
C PRO A 58 4.68 -1.48 10.15
N SER A 59 5.83 -1.50 9.48
CA SER A 59 7.12 -1.80 10.10
C SER A 59 8.02 -0.58 10.07
N LYS A 60 9.20 -0.70 10.69
CA LYS A 60 10.27 0.31 10.60
C LYS A 60 10.67 0.62 9.15
N TYR A 61 10.48 -0.31 8.22
CA TYR A 61 11.04 -0.24 6.86
C TYR A 61 9.98 -0.12 5.76
N ARG A 62 8.74 -0.53 6.02
CA ARG A 62 7.65 -0.50 5.04
C ARG A 62 6.35 -0.04 5.68
N GLY A 63 5.82 1.05 5.16
CA GLY A 63 4.49 1.54 5.43
C GLY A 63 3.42 0.70 4.71
N PRO A 64 2.15 0.86 5.12
CA PRO A 64 1.01 0.17 4.50
C PRO A 64 0.79 0.59 3.04
N ALA A 65 0.02 -0.19 2.28
CA ALA A 65 -0.16 -0.01 0.84
C ALA A 65 -0.68 1.39 0.47
N ALA A 66 0.09 2.10 -0.35
CA ALA A 66 -0.31 3.35 -0.97
C ALA A 66 0.55 3.64 -2.20
N ILE A 67 -0.08 4.02 -3.31
CA ILE A 67 0.59 4.30 -4.59
C ILE A 67 0.04 5.60 -5.16
N TYR A 68 0.92 6.53 -5.51
CA TYR A 68 0.55 7.76 -6.20
C TYR A 68 0.97 7.70 -7.66
N LEU A 69 0.00 7.81 -8.56
CA LEU A 69 0.19 7.92 -10.00
C LEU A 69 0.27 9.41 -10.36
N HIS A 70 1.48 9.88 -10.66
CA HIS A 70 1.74 11.29 -10.98
C HIS A 70 1.70 11.52 -12.50
N GLY A 71 0.65 12.20 -12.97
CA GLY A 71 0.49 12.62 -14.37
C GLY A 71 1.09 13.99 -14.69
N PHE A 72 2.06 14.46 -13.90
CA PHE A 72 2.64 15.82 -13.99
C PHE A 72 1.57 16.91 -13.93
N GLU A 73 1.48 17.75 -14.96
CA GLU A 73 0.49 18.82 -15.04
C GLU A 73 -0.95 18.31 -15.12
N ARG A 74 -1.15 17.06 -15.56
CA ARG A 74 -2.46 16.41 -15.63
C ARG A 74 -2.99 15.97 -14.27
N GLY A 75 -2.26 16.22 -13.18
CA GLY A 75 -2.67 15.89 -11.82
C GLY A 75 -2.33 14.45 -11.42
N GLY A 76 -3.11 13.89 -10.50
CA GLY A 76 -2.79 12.61 -9.88
C GLY A 76 -3.96 11.67 -9.68
N ILE A 77 -3.65 10.39 -9.50
CA ILE A 77 -4.54 9.35 -9.00
C ILE A 77 -3.85 8.65 -7.83
N LEU A 78 -4.54 8.48 -6.71
CA LEU A 78 -4.05 7.71 -5.58
C LEU A 78 -4.72 6.33 -5.58
N VAL A 79 -3.93 5.27 -5.49
CA VAL A 79 -4.37 3.87 -5.48
C VAL A 79 -3.96 3.27 -4.13
N ASP A 80 -4.97 2.93 -3.33
CA ASP A 80 -4.89 2.69 -1.89
C ASP A 80 -4.29 3.88 -1.10
N ALA A 81 -4.67 3.98 0.16
CA ALA A 81 -4.32 5.07 1.06
C ALA A 81 -4.14 4.54 2.48
N GLY A 82 -3.22 3.61 2.64
CA GLY A 82 -2.79 3.10 3.95
C GLY A 82 -2.35 4.20 4.91
N GLU A 83 -2.26 3.84 6.20
CA GLU A 83 -1.83 4.79 7.24
C GLU A 83 -0.47 5.42 6.90
N GLY A 84 -0.36 6.75 7.05
CA GLY A 84 0.87 7.48 6.76
C GLY A 84 1.07 7.87 5.28
N ALA A 85 0.18 7.51 4.35
CA ALA A 85 0.29 7.87 2.93
C ALA A 85 0.55 9.37 2.68
N LEU A 86 -0.14 10.26 3.42
CA LEU A 86 0.08 11.70 3.33
C LEU A 86 1.51 12.09 3.78
N GLY A 87 2.02 11.47 4.85
CA GLY A 87 3.38 11.69 5.34
C GLY A 87 4.42 11.26 4.31
N GLN A 88 4.18 10.12 3.63
CA GLN A 88 5.05 9.63 2.56
C GLN A 88 5.06 10.56 1.34
N LEU A 89 3.92 11.17 0.99
CA LEU A 89 3.87 12.22 -0.03
C LEU A 89 4.72 13.44 0.39
N VAL A 90 4.57 13.92 1.63
CA VAL A 90 5.39 15.03 2.15
C VAL A 90 6.87 14.69 2.16
N ALA A 91 7.24 13.45 2.50
CA ALA A 91 8.62 12.99 2.46
C ALA A 91 9.20 12.98 1.02
N LEU A 92 8.37 12.70 0.00
CA LEU A 92 8.78 12.68 -1.40
C LEU A 92 8.73 14.05 -2.07
N PHE A 93 7.76 14.91 -1.77
CA PHE A 93 7.52 16.13 -2.55
C PHE A 93 7.64 17.42 -1.72
N GLY A 94 7.90 17.29 -0.42
CA GLY A 94 7.86 18.41 0.53
C GLY A 94 6.45 18.96 0.71
N ASN A 95 6.29 19.88 1.66
CA ASN A 95 4.98 20.45 1.98
C ASN A 95 4.32 21.16 0.79
N ARG A 96 5.08 22.00 0.06
CA ARG A 96 4.56 22.75 -1.09
C ARG A 96 4.23 21.84 -2.28
N GLY A 97 5.10 20.86 -2.57
CA GLY A 97 4.85 19.91 -3.64
C GLY A 97 3.60 19.07 -3.34
N THR A 98 3.50 18.51 -2.14
CA THR A 98 2.31 17.76 -1.72
C THR A 98 1.03 18.59 -1.80
N ALA A 99 1.04 19.85 -1.35
CA ALA A 99 -0.12 20.73 -1.50
C ALA A 99 -0.52 20.89 -2.98
N SER A 100 0.44 21.07 -3.88
CA SER A 100 0.17 21.16 -5.32
C SER A 100 -0.33 19.83 -5.93
N LEU A 101 0.14 18.68 -5.43
CA LEU A 101 -0.32 17.37 -5.88
C LEU A 101 -1.76 17.11 -5.44
N LEU A 102 -2.10 17.47 -4.20
CA LEU A 102 -3.43 17.29 -3.63
C LEU A 102 -4.47 18.25 -4.26
N SER A 103 -4.07 19.46 -4.64
CA SER A 103 -4.97 20.39 -5.34
C SER A 103 -5.38 19.87 -6.73
N LYS A 104 -4.51 19.09 -7.39
CA LYS A 104 -4.75 18.45 -8.70
C LYS A 104 -5.05 16.94 -8.61
N LEU A 105 -5.34 16.41 -7.43
CA LEU A 105 -5.66 14.99 -7.25
C LEU A 105 -7.07 14.71 -7.80
N HIS A 106 -7.22 13.84 -8.79
CA HIS A 106 -8.53 13.60 -9.43
C HIS A 106 -9.33 12.50 -8.76
N LEU A 107 -8.64 11.43 -8.34
CA LEU A 107 -9.25 10.19 -7.87
C LEU A 107 -8.43 9.61 -6.72
N VAL A 108 -9.13 9.14 -5.69
CA VAL A 108 -8.62 8.13 -4.77
C VAL A 108 -9.39 6.84 -5.00
N TRP A 109 -8.69 5.77 -5.36
CA TRP A 109 -9.26 4.44 -5.56
C TRP A 109 -8.77 3.51 -4.45
N ILE A 110 -9.68 2.77 -3.82
CA ILE A 110 -9.36 1.81 -2.75
C ILE A 110 -9.76 0.40 -3.19
N SER A 111 -8.86 -0.56 -3.02
CA SER A 111 -9.02 -1.95 -3.44
C SER A 111 -10.05 -2.72 -2.61
N HIS A 112 -9.94 -2.66 -1.29
CA HIS A 112 -10.77 -3.42 -0.35
C HIS A 112 -10.78 -2.79 1.05
N ALA A 113 -11.47 -3.43 2.01
CA ALA A 113 -11.78 -2.82 3.31
C ALA A 113 -10.76 -3.09 4.44
N HIS A 114 -9.64 -3.77 4.17
CA HIS A 114 -8.61 -3.95 5.20
C HIS A 114 -7.90 -2.64 5.54
N ALA A 115 -7.59 -2.48 6.81
CA ALA A 115 -7.15 -1.22 7.41
C ALA A 115 -5.89 -0.63 6.76
N ASP A 116 -4.95 -1.50 6.41
CA ASP A 116 -3.69 -1.20 5.76
C ASP A 116 -3.82 -0.58 4.36
N HIS A 117 -5.02 -0.56 3.77
CA HIS A 117 -5.28 0.04 2.45
C HIS A 117 -6.04 1.36 2.50
N HIS A 118 -6.61 1.77 3.65
CA HIS A 118 -7.48 2.97 3.67
C HIS A 118 -7.41 3.84 4.92
N LEU A 119 -6.74 3.45 6.00
CA LEU A 119 -6.75 4.25 7.24
C LEU A 119 -6.09 5.65 7.10
N GLY A 120 -5.27 5.88 6.08
CA GLY A 120 -4.72 7.21 5.76
C GLY A 120 -5.73 8.14 5.06
N LEU A 121 -6.85 7.61 4.56
CA LEU A 121 -7.79 8.32 3.71
C LEU A 121 -8.42 9.55 4.39
N PRO A 122 -8.91 9.52 5.65
CA PRO A 122 -9.56 10.70 6.24
C PRO A 122 -8.61 11.90 6.30
N ARG A 123 -7.36 11.67 6.71
CA ARG A 123 -6.35 12.72 6.80
C ARG A 123 -6.00 13.28 5.42
N LEU A 124 -5.95 12.42 4.41
CA LEU A 124 -5.70 12.83 3.03
C LEU A 124 -6.85 13.66 2.46
N LEU A 125 -8.10 13.27 2.71
CA LEU A 125 -9.28 14.03 2.30
C LEU A 125 -9.32 15.41 2.95
N THR A 126 -9.02 15.51 4.25
CA THR A 126 -8.91 16.81 4.94
C THR A 126 -7.80 17.67 4.34
N ALA A 127 -6.63 17.09 4.08
CA ALA A 127 -5.51 17.82 3.49
C ALA A 127 -5.86 18.31 2.08
N ALA A 128 -6.45 17.46 1.24
CA ALA A 128 -6.90 17.84 -0.10
C ALA A 128 -7.94 18.96 -0.06
N ALA A 129 -8.90 18.91 0.86
CA ALA A 129 -9.90 19.96 1.03
C ALA A 129 -9.29 21.33 1.35
N SER A 130 -8.21 21.36 2.15
CA SER A 130 -7.55 22.59 2.59
C SER A 130 -6.75 23.33 1.50
N VAL A 131 -6.41 22.65 0.40
CA VAL A 131 -5.57 23.21 -0.67
C VAL A 131 -6.29 23.33 -2.01
N ARG A 132 -7.51 22.82 -2.11
CA ARG A 132 -8.34 22.92 -3.31
C ARG A 132 -9.07 24.25 -3.33
N GLU A 133 -9.23 24.82 -4.52
CA GLU A 133 -9.93 26.09 -4.70
C GLU A 133 -11.39 25.99 -4.26
N VAL A 134 -11.92 27.09 -3.74
CA VAL A 134 -13.34 27.18 -3.38
C VAL A 134 -14.19 26.99 -4.64
N GLY A 135 -15.10 26.03 -4.60
CA GLY A 135 -15.95 25.68 -5.75
C GLY A 135 -15.34 24.64 -6.70
N ALA A 136 -14.11 24.17 -6.47
CA ALA A 136 -13.56 23.05 -7.21
C ALA A 136 -14.43 21.79 -7.03
N PRO A 137 -14.56 20.92 -8.06
CA PRO A 137 -15.31 19.67 -7.93
C PRO A 137 -14.79 18.83 -6.77
N ALA A 138 -15.71 18.24 -5.99
CA ALA A 138 -15.35 17.34 -4.89
C ALA A 138 -14.46 16.18 -5.38
N LEU A 139 -13.48 15.79 -4.56
CA LEU A 139 -12.55 14.71 -4.90
C LEU A 139 -13.32 13.40 -5.06
N LEU A 140 -13.13 12.71 -6.19
CA LEU A 140 -13.76 11.41 -6.43
C LEU A 140 -13.05 10.34 -5.59
N VAL A 141 -13.84 9.59 -4.83
CA VAL A 141 -13.41 8.40 -4.10
C VAL A 141 -14.15 7.20 -4.67
N VAL A 142 -13.42 6.26 -5.26
CA VAL A 142 -13.95 4.98 -5.75
C VAL A 142 -13.48 3.88 -4.82
N ALA A 143 -14.39 3.21 -4.11
CA ALA A 143 -14.01 2.25 -3.08
C ALA A 143 -15.11 1.19 -2.82
N PRO A 144 -14.83 0.13 -2.05
CA PRO A 144 -15.86 -0.79 -1.55
C PRO A 144 -16.97 -0.05 -0.81
N ARG A 145 -18.19 -0.59 -0.84
CA ARG A 145 -19.36 0.05 -0.21
C ARG A 145 -19.17 0.26 1.30
N ALA A 146 -18.42 -0.64 1.94
CA ALA A 146 -18.08 -0.54 3.35
C ALA A 146 -17.29 0.73 3.68
N ILE A 147 -16.34 1.12 2.82
CA ILE A 147 -15.53 2.33 2.99
C ILE A 147 -16.39 3.59 2.89
N GLY A 148 -17.35 3.64 1.96
CA GLY A 148 -18.27 4.77 1.87
C GLY A 148 -19.11 4.96 3.13
N ARG A 149 -19.64 3.86 3.69
CA ARG A 149 -20.37 3.91 4.97
C ARG A 149 -19.47 4.38 6.12
N TRP A 150 -18.24 3.85 6.18
CA TRP A 150 -17.26 4.23 7.19
C TRP A 150 -16.86 5.69 7.09
N LEU A 151 -16.56 6.22 5.89
CA LEU A 151 -16.24 7.63 5.68
C LEU A 151 -17.39 8.55 6.07
N ASN A 152 -18.64 8.19 5.75
CA ASN A 152 -19.81 8.96 6.14
C ASN A 152 -19.97 9.00 7.66
N ALA A 153 -19.79 7.86 8.34
CA ALA A 153 -19.81 7.80 9.80
C ALA A 153 -18.67 8.60 10.41
N TYR A 154 -17.45 8.50 9.86
CA TYR A 154 -16.29 9.26 10.30
C TYR A 154 -16.51 10.77 10.13
N ALA A 155 -17.02 11.19 8.97
CA ALA A 155 -17.31 12.60 8.69
C ALA A 155 -18.36 13.18 9.63
N ALA A 156 -19.32 12.38 10.10
CA ALA A 156 -20.33 12.82 11.07
C ALA A 156 -19.74 13.07 12.48
N LEU A 157 -18.56 12.51 12.79
CA LEU A 157 -17.84 12.76 14.04
C LEU A 157 -16.96 14.02 13.97
N LEU A 158 -16.70 14.54 12.78
CA LEU A 158 -15.88 15.73 12.59
C LEU A 158 -16.71 17.00 12.83
N PRO A 159 -16.11 18.07 13.37
CA PRO A 159 -16.77 19.37 13.46
C PRO A 159 -17.29 19.83 12.10
N ALA A 160 -18.38 20.60 12.06
CA ALA A 160 -18.96 21.11 10.80
C ALA A 160 -17.96 21.93 9.95
N ALA A 161 -16.99 22.62 10.58
CA ALA A 161 -15.90 23.30 9.86
C ALA A 161 -14.89 22.33 9.18
N SER A 162 -15.04 21.02 9.37
CA SER A 162 -14.14 19.95 8.91
C SER A 162 -14.81 18.98 7.93
N HIS A 163 -15.88 19.41 7.24
CA HIS A 163 -16.52 18.60 6.21
C HIS A 163 -15.49 18.05 5.21
N LEU A 164 -15.59 16.76 4.91
CA LEU A 164 -14.77 16.11 3.90
C LEU A 164 -15.50 16.22 2.55
N PRO A 165 -15.08 17.10 1.62
CA PRO A 165 -15.72 17.23 0.32
C PRO A 165 -15.25 16.11 -0.62
N PHE A 166 -15.93 14.97 -0.55
CA PHE A 166 -15.71 13.87 -1.49
C PHE A 166 -17.00 13.49 -2.22
N ARG A 167 -16.85 13.04 -3.46
CA ARG A 167 -17.88 12.33 -4.20
C ARG A 167 -17.57 10.85 -4.11
N PHE A 168 -18.47 10.06 -3.53
CA PHE A 168 -18.29 8.61 -3.42
C PHE A 168 -18.91 7.86 -4.58
N GLU A 169 -18.21 6.86 -5.09
CA GLU A 169 -18.74 5.86 -6.00
C GLU A 169 -18.27 4.46 -5.55
N SER A 170 -19.17 3.47 -5.57
CA SER A 170 -18.74 2.11 -5.20
C SER A 170 -18.03 1.43 -6.37
N CYS A 171 -17.00 0.60 -6.11
CA CYS A 171 -16.29 -0.15 -7.16
C CYS A 171 -17.25 -0.93 -8.09
N SER A 172 -18.28 -1.57 -7.50
CA SER A 172 -19.33 -2.27 -8.26
C SER A 172 -20.10 -1.35 -9.22
N ASN A 173 -20.55 -0.19 -8.75
CA ASN A 173 -21.31 0.77 -9.56
C ASN A 173 -20.42 1.46 -10.60
N PHE A 174 -19.16 1.70 -10.26
CA PHE A 174 -18.18 2.35 -11.14
C PHE A 174 -18.07 1.63 -12.48
N ASN A 175 -18.16 0.30 -12.49
CA ASN A 175 -18.14 -0.51 -13.71
C ASN A 175 -19.37 -0.36 -14.62
N GLY A 176 -20.46 0.24 -14.13
CA GLY A 176 -21.68 0.42 -14.90
C GLY A 176 -21.46 1.33 -16.11
N ALA A 177 -21.98 0.96 -17.28
CA ALA A 177 -21.85 1.75 -18.51
C ALA A 177 -22.41 3.19 -18.38
N ARG A 178 -23.38 3.39 -17.48
CA ARG A 178 -24.02 4.68 -17.18
C ARG A 178 -23.45 5.37 -15.93
N CYS A 179 -22.37 4.86 -15.33
CA CYS A 179 -21.76 5.50 -14.16
C CYS A 179 -21.18 6.87 -14.56
N ILE A 180 -21.74 7.94 -13.99
CA ILE A 180 -21.32 9.33 -14.26
C ILE A 180 -19.86 9.54 -13.83
N SER A 181 -19.48 9.03 -12.65
CA SER A 181 -18.10 9.15 -12.13
C SER A 181 -17.07 8.52 -13.07
N ARG A 182 -17.39 7.35 -13.66
CA ARG A 182 -16.53 6.71 -14.67
C ARG A 182 -16.54 7.49 -15.98
N GLN A 183 -17.69 7.91 -16.47
CA GLN A 183 -17.76 8.70 -17.71
C GLN A 183 -16.96 10.00 -17.62
N TRP A 184 -17.05 10.69 -16.48
CA TRP A 184 -16.24 11.87 -16.19
C TRP A 184 -14.74 11.55 -16.23
N LEU A 185 -14.29 10.47 -15.55
CA LEU A 185 -12.89 10.05 -15.57
C LEU A 185 -12.39 9.77 -17.00
N LEU A 186 -13.25 9.20 -17.85
CA LEU A 186 -12.88 8.78 -19.21
C LEU A 186 -12.93 9.90 -20.25
N ARG A 187 -13.72 10.95 -20.03
CA ARG A 187 -14.04 11.96 -21.06
C ARG A 187 -13.64 13.38 -20.69
N GLU A 188 -13.68 13.71 -19.40
CA GLU A 188 -13.55 15.08 -18.91
C GLU A 188 -12.34 15.25 -18.00
N CYS A 189 -11.89 14.20 -17.32
CA CYS A 189 -10.71 14.28 -16.47
C CYS A 189 -9.42 14.44 -17.29
N ASP A 190 -8.64 15.47 -16.94
CA ASP A 190 -7.39 15.82 -17.62
C ASP A 190 -6.32 14.74 -17.57
N PHE A 191 -6.43 13.78 -16.63
CA PHE A 191 -5.48 12.68 -16.49
C PHE A 191 -5.34 11.85 -17.77
N GLY A 192 -6.39 11.76 -18.61
CA GLY A 192 -6.33 11.13 -19.94
C GLY A 192 -6.59 9.62 -19.96
N ILE A 193 -7.23 9.09 -18.92
CA ILE A 193 -7.65 7.68 -18.88
C ILE A 193 -8.74 7.45 -19.93
N THR A 194 -8.59 6.43 -20.76
CA THR A 194 -9.55 6.02 -21.80
C THR A 194 -10.28 4.72 -21.45
N HIS A 195 -9.69 3.92 -20.55
CA HIS A 195 -10.35 2.75 -19.96
C HIS A 195 -10.03 2.68 -18.47
N ALA A 196 -11.06 2.42 -17.66
CA ALA A 196 -10.92 2.19 -16.23
C ALA A 196 -11.87 1.07 -15.81
N ARG A 197 -11.40 0.09 -15.03
CA ARG A 197 -12.27 -0.97 -14.52
C ARG A 197 -11.84 -1.46 -13.14
N CYS A 198 -12.82 -1.68 -12.27
CA CYS A 198 -12.64 -2.41 -11.02
C CYS A 198 -12.90 -3.89 -11.32
N VAL A 199 -11.91 -4.77 -11.16
CA VAL A 199 -12.08 -6.21 -11.42
C VAL A 199 -12.29 -6.92 -10.10
N PRO A 200 -13.35 -7.74 -9.91
CA PRO A 200 -13.48 -8.53 -8.69
C PRO A 200 -12.31 -9.50 -8.54
N VAL A 201 -11.70 -9.55 -7.34
CA VAL A 201 -10.55 -10.41 -7.05
C VAL A 201 -10.80 -11.36 -5.88
N LEU A 202 -9.89 -12.29 -5.64
CA LEU A 202 -10.08 -13.43 -4.74
C LEU A 202 -9.40 -13.19 -3.39
N HIS A 203 -10.08 -12.46 -2.50
CA HIS A 203 -9.55 -12.12 -1.17
C HIS A 203 -10.65 -12.07 -0.10
N CYS A 204 -11.02 -10.89 0.39
CA CYS A 204 -12.18 -10.66 1.25
C CYS A 204 -13.41 -10.26 0.41
N ALA A 205 -14.56 -10.08 1.07
CA ALA A 205 -15.77 -9.63 0.38
C ALA A 205 -15.61 -8.19 -0.13
N ASP A 206 -16.10 -7.90 -1.33
CA ASP A 206 -16.02 -6.57 -1.97
C ASP A 206 -14.55 -6.11 -2.20
N ALA A 207 -13.67 -7.04 -2.60
CA ALA A 207 -12.28 -6.79 -2.97
C ALA A 207 -12.09 -6.67 -4.49
N TRP A 208 -11.25 -5.73 -4.91
CA TRP A 208 -11.09 -5.34 -6.30
C TRP A 208 -9.62 -5.14 -6.69
N GLY A 209 -9.32 -5.47 -7.95
CA GLY A 209 -8.16 -4.96 -8.68
C GLY A 209 -8.56 -3.79 -9.59
N LEU A 210 -7.58 -3.03 -10.07
CA LEU A 210 -7.78 -1.86 -10.93
C LEU A 210 -7.06 -2.05 -12.26
N VAL A 211 -7.77 -1.79 -13.36
CA VAL A 211 -7.19 -1.71 -14.71
C VAL A 211 -7.40 -0.31 -15.25
N LEU A 212 -6.31 0.36 -15.64
CA LEU A 212 -6.31 1.68 -16.27
C LEU A 212 -5.62 1.59 -17.63
N GLN A 213 -6.20 2.24 -18.64
CA GLN A 213 -5.54 2.53 -19.92
C GLN A 213 -5.60 4.01 -20.20
N HIS A 214 -4.49 4.55 -20.72
CA HIS A 214 -4.38 5.96 -21.06
C HIS A 214 -4.36 6.16 -22.58
N ARG A 215 -4.72 7.37 -23.02
CA ARG A 215 -4.74 7.75 -24.44
C ARG A 215 -3.38 7.63 -25.16
N SER A 216 -2.27 7.68 -24.44
CA SER A 216 -0.93 7.44 -24.99
C SER A 216 -0.56 5.95 -25.12
N GLY A 217 -1.50 5.05 -24.83
CA GLY A 217 -1.37 3.62 -25.12
C GLY A 217 -0.88 2.79 -23.95
N TRP A 218 -0.35 3.38 -22.87
CA TRP A 218 0.04 2.60 -21.70
C TRP A 218 -1.17 2.03 -20.95
N ARG A 219 -0.94 0.85 -20.36
CA ARG A 219 -1.91 0.13 -19.53
C ARG A 219 -1.27 -0.24 -18.19
N LEU A 220 -1.90 0.18 -17.09
CA LEU A 220 -1.46 -0.13 -15.72
C LEU A 220 -2.51 -1.01 -15.05
N VAL A 221 -2.04 -2.08 -14.41
CA VAL A 221 -2.89 -2.99 -13.64
C VAL A 221 -2.40 -3.03 -12.20
N TYR A 222 -3.30 -2.92 -11.24
CA TYR A 222 -3.02 -3.12 -9.82
C TYR A 222 -3.90 -4.24 -9.28
N SER A 223 -3.31 -5.20 -8.57
CA SER A 223 -4.05 -6.38 -8.10
C SER A 223 -4.99 -6.11 -6.93
N GLY A 224 -4.63 -5.14 -6.06
CA GLY A 224 -5.06 -5.19 -4.66
C GLY A 224 -4.53 -6.47 -3.99
N ASP A 225 -5.17 -6.89 -2.91
CA ASP A 225 -4.87 -8.18 -2.29
C ASP A 225 -5.69 -9.28 -2.96
N THR A 226 -5.03 -10.38 -3.34
CA THR A 226 -5.70 -11.47 -4.04
C THR A 226 -4.87 -12.74 -4.12
N ARG A 227 -5.56 -13.88 -4.13
CA ARG A 227 -5.07 -15.09 -4.80
C ARG A 227 -4.91 -14.86 -6.32
N PRO A 228 -4.11 -15.66 -7.04
CA PRO A 228 -4.06 -15.60 -8.50
C PRO A 228 -5.46 -15.58 -9.13
N CYS A 229 -5.73 -14.59 -9.98
CA CYS A 229 -7.09 -14.27 -10.42
C CYS A 229 -7.19 -14.16 -11.95
N ASP A 230 -7.87 -15.12 -12.57
CA ASP A 230 -8.04 -15.18 -14.03
C ASP A 230 -8.87 -14.02 -14.59
N ALA A 231 -9.77 -13.44 -13.79
CA ALA A 231 -10.52 -12.26 -14.20
C ALA A 231 -9.59 -11.05 -14.37
N LEU A 232 -8.64 -10.86 -13.45
CA LEU A 232 -7.64 -9.81 -13.53
C LEU A 232 -6.70 -10.04 -14.72
N VAL A 233 -6.25 -11.27 -14.93
CA VAL A 233 -5.43 -11.65 -16.11
C VAL A 233 -6.13 -11.31 -17.41
N ARG A 234 -7.43 -11.63 -17.55
CA ARG A 234 -8.20 -11.38 -18.77
C ARG A 234 -8.44 -9.90 -19.03
N GLU A 235 -8.83 -9.13 -18.02
CA GLU A 235 -9.08 -7.69 -18.19
C GLU A 235 -7.77 -6.91 -18.40
N GLY A 236 -6.70 -7.34 -17.72
CA GLY A 236 -5.38 -6.70 -17.70
C GLY A 236 -4.46 -7.08 -18.86
N GLN A 237 -4.88 -7.90 -19.82
CA GLN A 237 -4.04 -8.38 -20.93
C GLN A 237 -3.18 -7.28 -21.57
N ASN A 238 -1.92 -7.62 -21.83
CA ASN A 238 -0.89 -6.74 -22.38
C ASN A 238 -0.66 -5.47 -21.54
N ALA A 239 -0.70 -5.58 -20.22
CA ALA A 239 -0.36 -4.47 -19.33
C ALA A 239 1.05 -3.97 -19.61
N THR A 240 1.24 -2.65 -19.67
CA THR A 240 2.60 -2.05 -19.69
C THR A 240 3.30 -2.30 -18.36
N LEU A 241 2.57 -2.12 -17.25
CA LEU A 241 3.03 -2.39 -15.91
C LEU A 241 1.94 -3.08 -15.10
N LEU A 242 2.27 -4.23 -14.53
CA LEU A 242 1.48 -4.89 -13.50
C LEU A 242 2.09 -4.59 -12.13
N ILE A 243 1.32 -4.02 -11.21
CA ILE A 243 1.67 -3.92 -9.79
C ILE A 243 0.89 -5.00 -9.07
N HIS A 244 1.57 -6.04 -8.58
CA HIS A 244 0.93 -7.19 -7.98
C HIS A 244 1.39 -7.40 -6.54
N GLU A 245 0.46 -7.82 -5.68
CA GLU A 245 0.80 -8.26 -4.34
C GLU A 245 1.64 -9.55 -4.38
N ALA A 246 2.63 -9.63 -3.51
CA ALA A 246 3.46 -10.83 -3.33
C ALA A 246 3.73 -11.03 -1.85
N THR A 247 2.63 -11.15 -1.09
CA THR A 247 2.67 -11.09 0.38
C THR A 247 3.57 -12.18 0.98
N PHE A 248 3.54 -13.38 0.39
CA PHE A 248 4.27 -14.54 0.91
C PHE A 248 5.41 -14.99 -0.02
N ASP A 249 6.43 -15.58 0.58
CA ASP A 249 7.45 -16.31 -0.17
C ASP A 249 6.89 -17.67 -0.60
N ASP A 250 7.51 -18.30 -1.60
CA ASP A 250 6.99 -19.53 -2.21
C ASP A 250 6.94 -20.72 -1.24
N GLU A 251 7.85 -20.74 -0.25
CA GLU A 251 7.84 -21.70 0.86
C GLU A 251 6.56 -21.60 1.72
N MET A 252 5.91 -20.44 1.72
CA MET A 252 4.70 -20.17 2.51
C MET A 252 3.41 -20.27 1.69
N ALA A 253 3.41 -21.05 0.60
CA ALA A 253 2.23 -21.23 -0.25
C ALA A 253 0.97 -21.71 0.51
N GLY A 254 1.13 -22.46 1.61
CA GLY A 254 0.02 -22.85 2.49
C GLY A 254 -0.65 -21.64 3.16
N ASP A 255 0.16 -20.77 3.77
CA ASP A 255 -0.29 -19.53 4.39
C ASP A 255 -0.89 -18.56 3.37
N ALA A 256 -0.29 -18.46 2.19
CA ALA A 256 -0.79 -17.64 1.09
C ALA A 256 -2.22 -18.06 0.71
N ARG A 257 -2.49 -19.36 0.58
CA ARG A 257 -3.84 -19.89 0.31
C ARG A 257 -4.80 -19.63 1.47
N ALA A 258 -4.38 -19.91 2.70
CA ALA A 258 -5.22 -19.77 3.89
C ALA A 258 -5.64 -18.31 4.12
N LYS A 259 -4.73 -17.36 3.90
CA LYS A 259 -4.95 -15.92 4.09
C LYS A 259 -5.37 -15.20 2.80
N ARG A 260 -5.52 -15.95 1.70
CA ARG A 260 -5.98 -15.47 0.40
C ARG A 260 -5.11 -14.37 -0.21
N HIS A 261 -3.80 -14.60 -0.18
CA HIS A 261 -2.78 -13.76 -0.81
C HIS A 261 -1.94 -14.56 -1.80
N SER A 262 -1.12 -13.91 -2.61
CA SER A 262 -0.24 -14.56 -3.58
C SER A 262 1.17 -14.80 -3.03
N THR A 263 1.82 -15.86 -3.51
CA THR A 263 3.27 -15.97 -3.39
C THR A 263 3.99 -15.19 -4.50
N ARG A 264 5.31 -15.03 -4.40
CA ARG A 264 6.13 -14.42 -5.45
C ARG A 264 5.98 -15.12 -6.80
N SER A 265 6.21 -16.44 -6.86
CA SER A 265 6.10 -17.20 -8.11
C SER A 265 4.70 -17.17 -8.70
N GLU A 266 3.67 -17.13 -7.86
CA GLU A 266 2.29 -17.00 -8.31
C GLU A 266 2.00 -15.62 -8.92
N ALA A 267 2.54 -14.54 -8.35
CA ALA A 267 2.43 -13.20 -8.94
C ALA A 267 3.18 -13.12 -10.28
N LEU A 268 4.34 -13.78 -10.41
CA LEU A 268 5.09 -13.87 -11.65
C LEU A 268 4.35 -14.68 -12.73
N ASP A 269 3.69 -15.78 -12.37
CA ASP A 269 2.80 -16.54 -13.27
C ASP A 269 1.66 -15.67 -13.79
N VAL A 270 1.00 -14.91 -12.90
CA VAL A 270 -0.05 -13.95 -13.29
C VAL A 270 0.50 -12.93 -14.29
N ALA A 271 1.71 -12.42 -14.08
CA ALA A 271 2.35 -11.47 -15.00
C ALA A 271 2.62 -12.07 -16.37
N SER A 272 3.16 -13.29 -16.42
CA SER A 272 3.45 -14.02 -17.66
C SER A 272 2.15 -14.29 -18.44
N ARG A 273 1.13 -14.82 -17.79
CA ARG A 273 -0.19 -15.08 -18.40
C ARG A 273 -0.93 -13.82 -18.84
N MET A 274 -0.69 -12.69 -18.16
CA MET A 274 -1.23 -11.38 -18.55
C MET A 274 -0.48 -10.80 -19.75
N GLY A 275 0.69 -11.34 -20.12
CA GLY A 275 1.56 -10.73 -21.12
C GLY A 275 2.03 -9.34 -20.69
N ALA A 276 2.27 -9.14 -19.38
CA ALA A 276 2.70 -7.85 -18.85
C ALA A 276 4.08 -7.47 -19.41
N GLY A 277 4.32 -6.17 -19.64
CA GLY A 277 5.63 -5.65 -20.07
C GLY A 277 6.65 -5.62 -18.94
N ALA A 278 6.19 -5.41 -17.70
CA ALA A 278 6.97 -5.50 -16.47
C ALA A 278 6.04 -5.77 -15.28
N ILE A 279 6.58 -6.31 -14.19
CA ILE A 279 5.88 -6.49 -12.91
C ILE A 279 6.62 -5.82 -11.76
N LEU A 280 5.86 -5.12 -10.92
CA LEU A 280 6.31 -4.59 -9.65
C LEU A 280 5.60 -5.33 -8.50
N LEU A 281 6.38 -6.05 -7.71
CA LEU A 281 5.92 -6.83 -6.56
C LEU A 281 5.84 -5.91 -5.33
N THR A 282 4.66 -5.83 -4.71
CA THR A 282 4.39 -4.98 -3.54
C THR A 282 3.63 -5.76 -2.47
N HIS A 283 3.17 -5.07 -1.42
CA HIS A 283 2.39 -5.61 -0.32
C HIS A 283 3.10 -6.80 0.36
N LEU A 284 4.35 -6.58 0.72
CA LEU A 284 5.27 -7.62 1.15
C LEU A 284 5.10 -7.89 2.65
N SER A 285 5.18 -9.16 3.05
CA SER A 285 5.18 -9.48 4.48
C SER A 285 6.40 -8.89 5.18
N GLN A 286 6.12 -8.20 6.30
CA GLN A 286 7.13 -7.56 7.14
C GLN A 286 8.10 -8.55 7.78
N ARG A 287 7.74 -9.84 7.82
CA ARG A 287 8.66 -10.93 8.23
C ARG A 287 9.90 -10.99 7.34
N TYR A 288 9.79 -10.48 6.11
CA TYR A 288 10.86 -10.39 5.14
C TYR A 288 11.34 -8.94 5.04
N SER A 289 12.45 -8.64 5.70
CA SER A 289 13.20 -7.41 5.48
C SER A 289 14.69 -7.75 5.53
N ARG A 290 15.48 -7.31 4.54
CA ARG A 290 16.27 -6.08 4.74
C ARG A 290 16.69 -5.36 3.45
N THR A 291 16.44 -5.94 2.28
CA THR A 291 17.03 -5.45 1.02
C THR A 291 16.09 -5.68 -0.16
N PRO A 292 15.97 -4.73 -1.10
CA PRO A 292 15.34 -4.96 -2.40
C PRO A 292 16.11 -6.06 -3.14
N VAL A 293 15.60 -7.29 -3.10
CA VAL A 293 16.09 -8.35 -3.99
C VAL A 293 15.50 -8.05 -5.35
N VAL A 294 16.38 -7.71 -6.28
CA VAL A 294 16.02 -7.60 -7.68
C VAL A 294 15.94 -9.02 -8.20
N LEU A 295 14.73 -9.54 -8.35
CA LEU A 295 14.52 -10.80 -9.03
C LEU A 295 14.61 -10.54 -10.54
N MET A 296 15.83 -10.55 -11.06
CA MET A 296 16.00 -10.83 -12.48
C MET A 296 15.50 -12.25 -12.70
N SER A 297 14.77 -12.48 -13.78
CA SER A 297 14.26 -13.78 -14.21
C SER A 297 15.38 -14.75 -14.65
N ASN A 298 16.50 -14.82 -13.91
CA ASN A 298 17.71 -15.54 -14.30
C ASN A 298 18.26 -16.52 -13.27
N ASP A 299 17.53 -16.84 -12.20
CA ASP A 299 18.04 -17.75 -11.16
C ASP A 299 17.75 -19.25 -11.44
N GLY A 300 17.55 -19.61 -12.72
CA GLY A 300 17.56 -21.02 -13.15
C GLY A 300 16.57 -21.36 -14.26
N GLY A 301 17.04 -21.34 -15.52
CA GLY A 301 16.48 -22.18 -16.59
C GLY A 301 15.05 -21.87 -17.08
N GLY A 302 14.77 -20.63 -17.51
CA GLY A 302 13.57 -20.34 -18.31
C GLY A 302 13.42 -18.85 -18.62
N THR A 303 13.43 -18.48 -19.90
CA THR A 303 13.46 -17.09 -20.42
C THR A 303 12.09 -16.40 -20.53
N ASP A 304 11.01 -16.96 -19.98
CA ASP A 304 9.65 -16.67 -20.48
C ASP A 304 8.78 -15.79 -19.56
N GLY A 305 9.39 -14.98 -18.70
CA GLY A 305 8.69 -14.07 -17.77
C GLY A 305 9.03 -12.59 -17.99
N PRO A 306 8.09 -11.66 -17.71
CA PRO A 306 8.40 -10.24 -17.80
C PRO A 306 9.38 -9.80 -16.70
N PRO A 307 10.16 -8.72 -16.94
CA PRO A 307 11.04 -8.14 -15.93
C PRO A 307 10.30 -7.86 -14.62
N ALA A 308 10.88 -8.32 -13.51
CA ALA A 308 10.28 -8.19 -12.18
C ALA A 308 11.11 -7.30 -11.25
N LEU A 309 10.42 -6.53 -10.41
CA LEU A 309 11.02 -5.62 -9.44
C LEU A 309 10.33 -5.75 -8.10
N LEU A 310 11.11 -5.70 -7.01
CA LEU A 310 10.57 -5.58 -5.68
C LEU A 310 10.37 -4.10 -5.33
N ALA A 311 9.15 -3.70 -5.00
CA ALA A 311 8.86 -2.34 -4.57
C ALA A 311 9.49 -2.06 -3.20
N PHE A 312 9.90 -0.81 -3.01
CA PHE A 312 10.26 -0.26 -1.72
C PHE A 312 9.60 1.11 -1.54
N ASP A 313 9.41 1.49 -0.28
CA ASP A 313 8.81 2.77 0.05
C ASP A 313 9.60 3.92 -0.56
N ARG A 314 8.88 4.85 -1.18
CA ARG A 314 9.39 6.01 -1.92
C ARG A 314 10.11 5.67 -3.22
N MET A 315 9.97 4.45 -3.73
CA MET A 315 10.38 4.12 -5.10
C MET A 315 9.55 4.95 -6.09
N VAL A 316 10.22 5.61 -7.03
CA VAL A 316 9.58 6.35 -8.13
C VAL A 316 10.04 5.75 -9.45
N ILE A 317 9.09 5.26 -10.25
CA ILE A 317 9.33 4.70 -11.57
C ILE A 317 8.76 5.64 -12.61
N ASN A 318 9.59 6.08 -13.56
CA ASN A 318 9.08 6.67 -14.78
C ASN A 318 8.70 5.56 -15.75
N LEU A 319 7.48 5.59 -16.26
CA LEU A 319 7.00 4.55 -17.17
C LEU A 319 7.80 4.51 -18.48
N ALA A 320 8.36 5.65 -18.91
CA ALA A 320 9.23 5.74 -20.08
C ALA A 320 10.53 4.94 -19.93
N ASP A 321 10.99 4.71 -18.70
CA ASP A 321 12.24 4.01 -18.45
C ASP A 321 12.06 2.49 -18.51
N LEU A 322 10.82 1.96 -18.39
CA LEU A 322 10.49 0.52 -18.32
C LEU A 322 11.25 -0.37 -19.32
N PRO A 323 11.35 -0.01 -20.63
CA PRO A 323 12.08 -0.83 -21.60
C PRO A 323 13.58 -1.01 -21.27
N ASP A 324 14.19 -0.04 -20.57
CA ASP A 324 15.61 -0.06 -20.22
C ASP A 324 15.88 -0.59 -18.81
N PHE A 325 14.84 -0.87 -18.01
CA PHE A 325 15.01 -1.36 -16.64
C PHE A 325 15.92 -2.59 -16.54
N PRO A 326 15.75 -3.65 -17.35
CA PRO A 326 16.61 -4.84 -17.24
C PRO A 326 18.10 -4.53 -17.29
N ARG A 327 18.52 -3.55 -18.11
CA ARG A 327 19.93 -3.13 -18.20
C ARG A 327 20.39 -2.37 -16.96
N ARG A 328 19.53 -1.50 -16.41
CA ARG A 328 19.84 -0.67 -15.23
C ARG A 328 19.79 -1.47 -13.94
N MET A 329 19.01 -2.55 -13.91
CA MET A 329 18.78 -3.36 -12.73
C MET A 329 20.00 -4.17 -12.28
N ALA A 330 20.87 -4.62 -13.19
CA ALA A 330 22.10 -5.33 -12.81
C ALA A 330 22.96 -4.50 -11.83
N SER A 331 23.08 -3.19 -12.06
CA SER A 331 23.82 -2.28 -11.19
C SER A 331 23.15 -2.05 -9.84
N LEU A 332 21.82 -1.95 -9.81
CA LEU A 332 21.05 -1.79 -8.57
C LEU A 332 21.07 -3.06 -7.71
N THR A 333 21.01 -4.22 -8.34
CA THR A 333 21.12 -5.53 -7.67
C THR A 333 22.42 -5.61 -6.90
N ASN A 334 23.55 -5.36 -7.58
CA ASN A 334 24.88 -5.36 -6.96
C ASN A 334 25.00 -4.36 -5.80
N TYR A 335 24.39 -3.18 -5.92
CA TYR A 335 24.37 -2.19 -4.85
C TYR A 335 23.60 -2.69 -3.63
N PHE A 336 22.39 -3.21 -3.83
CA PHE A 336 21.53 -3.69 -2.76
C PHE A 336 22.10 -4.94 -2.07
N GLU A 337 22.65 -5.88 -2.83
CA GLU A 337 23.36 -7.04 -2.28
C GLU A 337 24.55 -6.62 -1.41
N ARG A 338 25.32 -5.62 -1.86
CA ARG A 338 26.44 -5.07 -1.07
C ARG A 338 25.97 -4.42 0.23
N GLU A 339 24.92 -3.61 0.17
CA GLU A 339 24.31 -3.00 1.37
C GLU A 339 23.75 -4.07 2.33
N GLN A 340 23.18 -5.16 1.79
CA GLN A 340 22.71 -6.28 2.60
C GLN A 340 23.85 -6.98 3.32
N ALA A 341 24.95 -7.26 2.61
CA ALA A 341 26.12 -7.89 3.16
C ALA A 341 26.73 -7.05 4.30
N LEU A 342 26.79 -5.72 4.12
CA LEU A 342 27.26 -4.80 5.15
C LEU A 342 26.38 -4.83 6.41
N LYS A 343 25.05 -4.78 6.25
CA LYS A 343 24.12 -4.85 7.40
C LYS A 343 24.18 -6.19 8.14
N LEU A 344 24.25 -7.30 7.40
CA LEU A 344 24.38 -8.63 8.01
C LEU A 344 25.70 -8.73 8.80
N HIS A 345 26.77 -8.10 8.31
CA HIS A 345 28.03 -8.03 9.02
C HIS A 345 27.92 -7.21 10.32
N GLU A 346 27.32 -6.02 10.27
CA GLU A 346 27.08 -5.19 11.47
C GLU A 346 26.21 -5.91 12.51
N GLU A 347 25.18 -6.64 12.08
CA GLU A 347 24.32 -7.42 12.98
C GLU A 347 25.06 -8.61 13.61
N ALA A 348 25.91 -9.29 12.84
CA ALA A 348 26.74 -10.38 13.34
C ALA A 348 27.75 -9.86 14.37
N GLU A 349 28.38 -8.71 14.14
CA GLU A 349 29.28 -8.06 15.10
C GLU A 349 28.54 -7.64 16.38
N GLY A 350 27.34 -7.06 16.25
CA GLY A 350 26.50 -6.69 17.38
C GLY A 350 26.10 -7.90 18.24
N LEU A 351 25.73 -9.01 17.59
CA LEU A 351 25.41 -10.26 18.27
C LEU A 351 26.63 -10.85 18.97
N ALA A 352 27.79 -10.87 18.31
CA ALA A 352 29.04 -11.34 18.89
C ALA A 352 29.44 -10.53 20.14
N ALA A 353 29.28 -9.19 20.09
CA ALA A 353 29.52 -8.32 21.23
C ALA A 353 28.55 -8.61 22.39
N GLN A 354 27.28 -8.93 22.09
CA GLN A 354 26.29 -9.29 23.09
C GLN A 354 26.61 -10.63 23.76
N ILE A 355 27.03 -11.65 22.98
CA ILE A 355 27.46 -12.95 23.51
C ILE A 355 28.68 -12.77 24.42
N ALA A 356 29.71 -12.05 23.97
CA ALA A 356 30.92 -11.80 24.75
C ALA A 356 30.63 -11.06 26.07
N ARG A 357 29.64 -10.16 26.08
CA ARG A 357 29.18 -9.48 27.29
C ARG A 357 28.51 -10.46 28.25
N SER A 358 27.63 -11.34 27.75
CA SER A 358 26.96 -12.36 28.57
C SER A 358 27.96 -13.33 29.20
N GLU A 359 28.92 -13.84 28.42
CA GLU A 359 29.98 -14.72 28.93
C GLU A 359 30.84 -14.05 30.00
N ARG A 360 31.13 -12.75 29.86
CA ARG A 360 31.85 -11.99 30.89
C ARG A 360 31.05 -11.89 32.19
N ILE A 361 29.73 -11.68 32.10
CA ILE A 361 28.85 -11.63 33.26
C ILE A 361 28.78 -13.00 33.94
N GLU A 362 28.66 -14.09 33.18
CA GLU A 362 28.66 -15.45 33.72
C GLU A 362 29.96 -15.77 34.47
N ARG A 363 31.13 -15.46 33.89
CA ARG A 363 32.42 -15.63 34.60
C ARG A 363 32.52 -14.80 35.87
N GLN A 364 32.01 -13.57 35.85
CA GLN A 364 31.96 -12.71 37.03
C GLN A 364 31.02 -13.26 38.13
N LEU A 365 29.97 -13.99 37.76
CA LEU A 365 29.09 -14.68 38.69
C LEU A 365 29.71 -15.98 39.22
N GLU A 366 30.51 -16.68 38.42
CA GLU A 366 31.28 -17.87 38.85
C GLU A 366 32.41 -17.50 39.81
N ASP A 367 33.11 -16.39 39.56
CA ASP A 367 34.19 -15.86 40.41
C ASP A 367 33.66 -15.07 41.62
N ALA A 368 32.34 -14.83 41.70
CA ALA A 368 31.75 -14.16 42.84
C ALA A 368 31.93 -15.03 44.10
N PRO A 369 32.39 -14.47 45.23
CA PRO A 369 32.59 -15.23 46.45
C PRO A 369 31.25 -15.85 46.87
N ARG A 370 31.22 -17.20 46.96
CA ARG A 370 30.06 -17.90 47.50
C ARG A 370 29.87 -17.42 48.94
N LEU A 371 28.76 -16.76 49.21
CA LEU A 371 28.36 -16.47 50.58
C LEU A 371 28.13 -17.82 51.27
N ASP A 372 28.99 -18.14 52.24
CA ASP A 372 28.77 -19.26 53.14
C ASP A 372 27.47 -19.00 53.90
N VAL A 373 26.40 -19.68 53.48
CA VAL A 373 25.17 -19.73 54.26
C VAL A 373 25.47 -20.61 55.46
N VAL A 374 25.90 -19.97 56.56
CA VAL A 374 25.98 -20.61 57.87
C VAL A 374 24.54 -20.97 58.29
N PRO A 375 24.22 -22.24 58.57
CA PRO A 375 22.93 -22.60 59.12
C PRO A 375 22.90 -22.22 60.60
N GLY A 376 22.53 -20.96 60.88
CA GLY A 376 22.43 -20.42 62.22
C GLY A 376 21.82 -19.02 62.17
N GLY A 377 20.63 -18.89 62.77
CA GLY A 377 19.70 -17.78 62.54
C GLY A 377 20.26 -16.36 62.69
N LEU A 378 19.81 -15.49 61.81
CA LEU A 378 19.86 -14.04 61.98
C LEU A 378 18.48 -13.55 62.41
N SER A 379 18.35 -13.24 63.70
CA SER A 379 17.30 -12.36 64.20
C SER A 379 17.60 -10.94 63.75
N LEU A 380 16.70 -10.34 62.97
CA LEU A 380 16.72 -8.91 62.67
C LEU A 380 15.80 -8.18 63.67
N PRO A 381 16.27 -7.15 64.39
CA PRO A 381 15.40 -6.31 65.20
C PRO A 381 14.72 -5.24 64.33
N GLY A 382 13.39 -5.14 64.46
CA GLY A 382 12.65 -3.91 64.17
C GLY A 382 12.29 -3.64 62.71
N LEU A 383 11.22 -4.25 62.22
CA LEU A 383 10.38 -3.67 61.17
C LEU A 383 8.92 -3.69 61.64
N PRO A 384 8.16 -2.58 61.50
CA PRO A 384 6.74 -2.58 61.81
C PRO A 384 5.96 -3.48 60.83
N PRO A 385 4.84 -4.07 61.25
CA PRO A 385 4.10 -5.02 60.42
C PRO A 385 3.47 -4.34 59.20
N ALA A 386 3.54 -5.02 58.05
CA ALA A 386 2.89 -4.63 56.81
C ALA A 386 1.36 -4.78 56.90
N PRO A 387 0.57 -3.94 56.21
CA PRO A 387 -0.89 -4.08 56.14
C PRO A 387 -1.30 -5.32 55.31
N PRO A 388 -2.49 -5.90 55.56
CA PRO A 388 -2.92 -7.13 54.88
C PRO A 388 -3.24 -6.88 53.39
N ALA A 389 -2.79 -7.80 52.54
CA ALA A 389 -3.08 -7.82 51.10
C ALA A 389 -4.52 -8.31 50.82
N PRO A 390 -5.17 -7.83 49.75
CA PRO A 390 -6.53 -8.24 49.39
C PRO A 390 -6.57 -9.66 48.80
N LEU A 391 -7.61 -10.42 49.14
CA LEU A 391 -7.93 -11.74 48.61
C LEU A 391 -8.30 -11.64 47.12
N VAL A 392 -7.49 -12.24 46.23
CA VAL A 392 -7.87 -12.53 44.85
C VAL A 392 -8.43 -13.95 44.81
N ALA A 393 -9.74 -14.05 44.57
CA ALA A 393 -10.42 -15.32 44.33
C ALA A 393 -9.98 -15.91 42.98
N THR A 394 -9.44 -17.13 43.02
CA THR A 394 -9.23 -17.98 41.86
C THR A 394 -10.58 -18.50 41.36
N GLN A 395 -10.99 -18.12 40.16
CA GLN A 395 -12.03 -18.84 39.42
C GLN A 395 -11.40 -19.60 38.26
N SER A 396 -11.40 -20.92 38.41
CA SER A 396 -11.23 -21.92 37.36
C SER A 396 -12.41 -21.86 36.39
N GLN A 397 -12.14 -21.75 35.09
CA GLN A 397 -13.12 -22.10 34.06
C GLN A 397 -13.11 -23.62 33.81
N PRO A 398 -14.28 -24.23 33.57
CA PRO A 398 -14.38 -25.38 32.69
C PRO A 398 -15.16 -25.04 31.41
N ALA A 399 -14.85 -25.82 30.38
CA ALA A 399 -15.36 -25.70 29.03
C ALA A 399 -16.75 -26.34 28.82
N SER A 400 -17.43 -25.85 27.78
CA SER A 400 -18.37 -26.53 26.87
C SER A 400 -19.80 -26.88 27.34
N GLN A 401 -20.81 -26.37 26.61
CA GLN A 401 -21.78 -27.10 25.75
C GLN A 401 -23.12 -26.34 25.59
N SER A 402 -23.70 -26.43 24.38
CA SER A 402 -25.12 -26.38 23.91
C SER A 402 -26.22 -25.87 24.87
N ALA A 403 -27.38 -25.28 24.52
CA ALA A 403 -28.15 -24.96 23.33
C ALA A 403 -29.54 -24.47 23.84
N LEU A 404 -30.34 -23.85 22.97
CA LEU A 404 -31.83 -23.84 22.99
C LEU A 404 -32.64 -23.11 24.10
N ALA A 405 -33.37 -22.10 23.61
CA ALA A 405 -34.83 -21.89 23.73
C ALA A 405 -35.48 -21.23 24.99
N GLY A 406 -36.51 -20.41 24.69
CA GLY A 406 -37.56 -19.92 25.60
C GLY A 406 -37.29 -18.53 26.16
N GLY A 407 -37.95 -17.45 25.73
CA GLY A 407 -39.38 -17.15 25.99
C GLY A 407 -39.45 -16.04 27.06
N GLN A 408 -39.59 -14.78 26.67
CA GLN A 408 -40.84 -14.00 26.68
C GLN A 408 -41.00 -13.06 27.90
N THR A 409 -41.14 -11.75 27.56
CA THR A 409 -41.95 -10.70 28.23
C THR A 409 -41.51 -10.23 29.64
N THR A 410 -41.56 -8.95 30.03
CA THR A 410 -42.53 -7.88 29.78
C THR A 410 -41.92 -6.46 29.90
N ASP A 411 -42.51 -5.53 29.16
CA ASP A 411 -42.45 -4.07 29.28
C ASP A 411 -42.63 -3.50 30.69
N VAL A 412 -42.03 -2.32 30.95
CA VAL A 412 -42.72 -1.14 31.53
C VAL A 412 -42.10 0.17 30.97
N GLN A 413 -42.98 0.98 30.39
CA GLN A 413 -42.78 2.36 29.91
C GLN A 413 -42.80 3.43 31.03
N ALA A 414 -42.50 4.67 30.60
CA ALA A 414 -42.92 5.98 31.13
C ALA A 414 -41.84 6.74 31.92
N ARG A 415 -41.69 8.08 31.86
CA ARG A 415 -42.37 9.16 31.10
C ARG A 415 -41.50 10.42 31.19
N ALA A 416 -41.76 11.37 30.30
CA ALA A 416 -41.19 12.71 30.21
C ALA A 416 -41.43 13.60 31.47
N GLY A 417 -40.57 14.62 31.64
CA GLY A 417 -40.75 15.71 32.60
C GLY A 417 -39.89 16.92 32.24
N THR A 418 -40.55 18.00 31.85
CA THR A 418 -40.10 19.36 31.55
C THR A 418 -39.57 20.11 32.78
N GLY A 419 -38.65 21.07 32.60
CA GLY A 419 -38.39 22.10 33.61
C GLY A 419 -37.11 22.91 33.42
N GLU A 420 -37.23 24.07 32.78
CA GLU A 420 -36.41 25.27 33.06
C GLU A 420 -36.93 25.93 34.36
N PRO A 421 -36.12 26.68 35.16
CA PRO A 421 -35.79 28.07 34.80
C PRO A 421 -34.45 28.67 35.31
N ALA A 422 -34.05 29.75 34.61
CA ALA A 422 -33.53 31.06 35.06
C ALA A 422 -32.31 31.23 36.00
N HIS A 423 -31.38 32.06 35.49
CA HIS A 423 -30.62 33.15 36.11
C HIS A 423 -30.05 33.01 37.55
N GLN A 424 -28.72 33.14 37.67
CA GLN A 424 -28.13 34.30 38.37
C GLN A 424 -26.64 34.47 38.07
N SER A 425 -26.30 35.75 37.89
CA SER A 425 -24.98 36.35 37.73
C SER A 425 -24.19 36.38 39.04
N THR A 426 -22.88 36.15 38.98
CA THR A 426 -21.91 36.93 39.77
C THR A 426 -20.58 37.05 39.02
N SER A 427 -20.17 38.30 38.86
CA SER A 427 -18.84 38.74 38.44
C SER A 427 -17.78 38.41 39.50
N THR A 428 -16.53 38.22 39.10
CA THR A 428 -15.40 39.04 39.60
C THR A 428 -14.11 38.80 38.82
N ASN A 429 -13.61 39.90 38.24
CA ASN A 429 -12.23 40.33 38.00
C ASN A 429 -11.05 39.38 38.28
N GLY A 430 -10.04 39.42 37.38
CA GLY A 430 -8.65 39.49 37.84
C GLY A 430 -7.55 38.95 36.92
N ARG A 431 -7.00 39.84 36.06
CA ARG A 431 -5.58 39.99 35.66
C ARG A 431 -4.82 38.83 35.00
N SER A 432 -4.52 39.07 33.71
CA SER A 432 -3.21 39.06 33.03
C SER A 432 -1.98 38.59 33.81
N LEU A 433 -1.16 37.72 33.19
CA LEU A 433 0.28 37.93 33.00
C LEU A 433 0.85 36.94 31.96
N ALA A 434 1.69 37.48 31.07
CA ALA A 434 2.46 36.78 30.05
C ALA A 434 3.73 36.13 30.63
N ALA A 435 4.22 35.05 30.01
CA ALA A 435 5.63 34.66 30.06
C ALA A 435 5.99 33.69 28.92
N SER A 436 6.93 34.10 28.07
CA SER A 436 7.73 33.24 27.18
C SER A 436 8.85 32.54 27.95
N PRO A 437 9.44 31.47 27.41
CA PRO A 437 10.82 31.09 27.75
C PRO A 437 11.80 31.12 26.54
N PRO A 438 13.12 31.09 26.79
CA PRO A 438 14.14 31.70 25.94
C PRO A 438 14.99 30.72 25.10
N SER A 439 15.84 31.32 24.27
CA SER A 439 16.84 30.76 23.33
C SER A 439 18.27 30.61 23.90
N ALA A 440 19.12 29.95 23.11
CA ALA A 440 20.62 29.92 23.05
C ALA A 440 21.28 28.70 23.76
N LEU A 441 22.32 28.00 23.27
CA LEU A 441 23.52 28.27 22.43
C LEU A 441 23.94 26.95 21.68
N GLN A 442 24.38 26.94 20.41
CA GLN A 442 25.79 27.01 19.90
C GLN A 442 26.77 26.02 20.57
N GLU A 443 27.71 25.30 19.95
CA GLU A 443 28.23 25.10 18.58
C GLU A 443 29.29 23.97 18.70
N ALA A 444 29.50 23.10 17.70
CA ALA A 444 30.75 22.34 17.56
C ALA A 444 30.96 21.85 16.11
N HIS A 445 31.83 22.57 15.40
CA HIS A 445 32.40 22.17 14.11
C HIS A 445 33.51 21.13 14.29
N VAL A 446 33.51 20.06 13.48
CA VAL A 446 34.73 19.35 13.09
C VAL A 446 34.66 19.04 11.60
N HIS A 447 35.59 19.65 10.84
CA HIS A 447 35.90 19.32 9.46
C HIS A 447 36.67 17.99 9.38
N ARG A 448 36.25 17.09 8.47
CA ARG A 448 37.18 16.30 7.66
C ARG A 448 36.62 16.16 6.24
N SER A 449 37.38 16.68 5.29
CA SER A 449 37.20 16.52 3.85
C SER A 449 37.82 15.20 3.35
N THR A 450 37.43 14.85 2.12
CA THR A 450 38.02 13.87 1.18
C THR A 450 37.43 12.45 1.19
N THR A 451 36.45 12.22 0.30
CA THR A 451 36.62 11.26 -0.80
C THR A 451 35.63 11.58 -1.93
N THR A 452 36.13 12.25 -2.95
CA THR A 452 35.52 12.46 -4.26
C THR A 452 35.75 11.21 -5.11
N ALA A 453 34.70 10.39 -5.32
CA ALA A 453 34.52 9.47 -6.46
C ALA A 453 33.31 8.54 -6.22
N ALA A 454 32.08 9.08 -6.26
CA ALA A 454 30.84 8.26 -6.34
C ALA A 454 29.66 9.04 -6.95
N SER A 455 29.93 10.02 -7.82
CA SER A 455 28.92 10.96 -8.32
C SER A 455 28.29 10.57 -9.65
N SER A 456 28.13 9.28 -9.96
CA SER A 456 27.42 8.88 -11.19
C SER A 456 26.58 7.63 -10.98
N ILE A 457 25.32 7.84 -10.55
CA ILE A 457 24.11 7.03 -10.85
C ILE A 457 22.92 7.49 -9.98
N VAL A 458 23.17 8.19 -8.87
CA VAL A 458 22.12 8.79 -8.01
C VAL A 458 21.38 9.95 -8.70
N ASP A 459 21.95 10.56 -9.74
CA ASP A 459 21.32 11.69 -10.46
C ASP A 459 20.16 11.31 -11.40
N ILE A 460 19.94 10.03 -11.69
CA ILE A 460 18.86 9.59 -12.60
C ILE A 460 17.49 9.48 -11.90
N VAL A 461 17.44 9.56 -10.57
CA VAL A 461 16.17 9.47 -9.80
C VAL A 461 15.64 10.85 -9.34
N TRP A 462 16.33 11.98 -9.56
CA TRP A 462 15.94 13.23 -8.88
C TRP A 462 15.97 14.57 -9.66
N ARG A 463 16.14 14.67 -10.99
CA ARG A 463 16.26 16.01 -11.62
C ARG A 463 15.38 16.41 -12.79
N HIS A 464 14.26 15.75 -13.05
CA HIS A 464 13.29 16.31 -14.00
C HIS A 464 11.84 16.19 -13.52
N SER A 465 11.41 17.12 -12.66
CA SER A 465 10.11 17.81 -12.77
C SER A 465 9.89 18.89 -11.71
N LEU A 466 10.25 20.12 -12.04
CA LEU A 466 9.64 21.36 -11.55
C LEU A 466 10.04 22.49 -12.50
N PRO A 467 9.11 23.16 -13.21
CA PRO A 467 9.41 24.38 -13.94
C PRO A 467 9.15 25.57 -12.99
N LEU A 468 10.17 26.04 -12.30
CA LEU A 468 10.16 27.40 -11.75
C LEU A 468 11.50 28.06 -12.09
N ARG A 469 11.52 28.70 -13.26
CA ARG A 469 12.47 29.77 -13.53
C ARG A 469 12.12 30.92 -12.59
N LEU A 470 13.00 31.23 -11.65
CA LEU A 470 13.20 32.60 -11.22
C LEU A 470 14.56 33.01 -11.76
N SER A 471 14.55 34.10 -12.51
CA SER A 471 15.66 34.65 -13.28
C SER A 471 16.85 34.98 -12.40
N SER A 472 18.04 34.73 -12.95
CA SER A 472 19.28 35.39 -12.55
C SER A 472 19.14 36.90 -12.76
N ASP A 473 19.04 37.65 -11.67
CA ASP A 473 19.69 38.94 -11.43
C ASP A 473 19.35 39.41 -10.00
N VAL A 474 20.40 39.89 -9.30
CA VAL A 474 20.51 40.34 -7.89
C VAL A 474 20.97 39.27 -6.88
#